data_AF-A0A6J4MVY5-F1
#
_entry.id   AF-A0A6J4MVY5-F1
#
_cell.length_a   1.000
_cell.length_b   1.000
_cell.length_c   1.000
_cell.angle_alpha   90.00
_cell.angle_beta   90.00
_cell.angle_gamma   90.00
#
_symmetry.space_group_name_H-M   'P 1'
#
loop_
_entity.id
_entity.type
_entity.pdbx_description
1 polymer ?
#
loop_
_entity_poly.entity_id
_entity_poly.type
_entity_poly.pdbx_seq_one_letter_code
_entity_poly.pdbx_strand_id
1 'polypeptide(L)'
;MAKFLADVTWWLAILASVGLILFWAAATLGGGGAKPMTVAVQVAIADSAARGMLPLVPLNPGMATQPVLKDVAGTLEFGTSEGWIVLLGGLVVLPGLAALLFGLHLLRSFLRDVLAADVFTAANARRLSSLGWVLVAAGVVLPVLEFLYTAFVVRRADLAGVPLRVGMHSSLIVPGILVLVVAAAWRYGVELQRDQELTV
;
A
#
# COMPACT_ATOMS: atom_id res chain seq x y z
N MET A 1 28.51 21.45 -5.88
CA MET A 1 27.92 21.80 -4.57
C MET A 1 26.39 21.65 -4.53
N ALA A 2 25.64 22.19 -5.51
CA ALA A 2 24.17 22.08 -5.57
C ALA A 2 23.61 20.64 -5.58
N LYS A 3 24.25 19.71 -6.30
CA LYS A 3 23.85 18.28 -6.35
C LYS A 3 23.91 17.60 -4.97
N PHE A 4 24.99 17.84 -4.22
CA PHE A 4 25.17 17.27 -2.89
C PHE A 4 24.12 17.81 -1.90
N LEU A 5 23.89 19.13 -1.92
CA LEU A 5 22.83 19.75 -1.12
C LEU A 5 21.45 19.18 -1.44
N ALA A 6 21.13 18.99 -2.73
CA ALA A 6 19.85 18.44 -3.15
C ALA A 6 19.65 16.96 -2.75
N ASP A 7 20.71 16.16 -2.73
CA ASP A 7 20.65 14.77 -2.28
C ASP A 7 20.54 14.70 -0.74
N VAL A 8 21.27 15.54 -0.01
CA VAL A 8 21.20 15.60 1.46
C VAL A 8 19.84 16.08 1.93
N THR A 9 19.27 17.14 1.34
CA THR A 9 17.93 17.63 1.70
C THR A 9 16.84 16.61 1.42
N TRP A 10 16.99 15.82 0.36
CA TRP A 10 16.07 14.72 0.05
C TRP A 10 16.12 13.60 1.08
N TRP A 11 17.32 13.14 1.44
CA TRP A 11 17.45 12.11 2.47
C TRP A 11 16.98 12.61 3.84
N LEU A 12 17.24 13.88 4.17
CA LEU A 12 16.70 14.52 5.38
C LEU A 12 15.17 14.61 5.36
N ALA A 13 14.57 14.97 4.22
CA ALA A 13 13.12 15.01 4.07
C ALA A 13 12.51 13.61 4.25
N ILE A 14 13.12 12.59 3.66
CA ILE A 14 12.71 11.19 3.84
C ILE A 14 12.81 10.77 5.30
N LEU A 15 13.97 11.00 5.94
CA LEU A 15 14.19 10.69 7.35
C LEU A 15 13.19 11.41 8.25
N ALA A 16 12.90 12.68 7.97
CA ALA A 16 11.90 13.46 8.68
C ALA A 16 10.49 12.91 8.48
N SER A 17 10.10 12.53 7.26
CA SER A 17 8.79 11.91 7.00
C SER A 17 8.63 10.56 7.68
N VAL A 18 9.64 9.68 7.59
CA VAL A 18 9.66 8.40 8.29
C VAL A 18 9.60 8.62 9.80
N GLY A 19 10.42 9.53 10.33
CA GLY A 19 10.44 9.89 11.74
C GLY A 19 9.11 10.47 12.22
N LEU A 20 8.44 11.28 11.42
CA LEU A 20 7.11 11.83 11.73
C LEU A 20 6.03 10.75 11.76
N ILE A 21 6.04 9.83 10.80
CA ILE A 21 5.12 8.68 10.75
C ILE A 21 5.33 7.78 11.97
N LEU A 22 6.59 7.44 12.27
CA LEU A 22 6.95 6.64 13.45
C LEU A 22 6.62 7.37 14.75
N PHE A 23 6.86 8.68 14.82
CA PHE A 23 6.51 9.51 15.97
C PHE A 23 5.00 9.53 16.17
N TRP A 24 4.19 9.68 15.12
CA TRP A 24 2.73 9.61 15.23
C TRP A 24 2.25 8.22 15.66
N ALA A 25 2.85 7.16 15.11
CA ALA A 25 2.57 5.78 15.54
C ALA A 25 2.97 5.56 17.02
N ALA A 26 4.08 6.14 17.46
CA ALA A 26 4.56 6.04 18.85
C ALA A 26 3.79 6.96 19.82
N ALA A 27 3.36 8.13 19.39
CA ALA A 27 2.59 9.08 20.20
C ALA A 27 1.18 8.58 20.45
N THR A 28 0.61 7.88 19.46
CA THR A 28 -0.67 7.18 19.63
C THR A 28 -0.52 5.97 20.58
N LEU A 29 0.66 5.37 20.66
CA LEU A 29 1.01 4.31 21.64
C LEU A 29 1.30 4.81 23.06
N GLY A 30 1.91 6.00 23.21
CA GLY A 30 2.46 6.50 24.48
C GLY A 30 1.54 7.40 25.31
N GLY A 31 0.34 7.73 24.83
CA GLY A 31 -0.63 8.55 25.56
C GLY A 31 -1.21 7.81 26.77
N GLY A 32 -0.75 8.15 27.99
CA GLY A 32 -1.14 7.57 29.29
C GLY A 32 -2.61 7.76 29.72
N GLY A 33 -3.54 7.89 28.79
CA GLY A 33 -4.97 7.76 28.98
C GLY A 33 -5.50 6.96 27.82
N ALA A 34 -5.51 5.63 27.95
CA ALA A 34 -5.82 4.68 26.89
C ALA A 34 -7.23 4.89 26.32
N LYS A 35 -7.37 5.81 25.36
CA LYS A 35 -8.43 5.70 24.37
C LYS A 35 -8.16 4.39 23.64
N PRO A 36 -9.11 3.44 23.63
CA PRO A 36 -8.93 2.18 22.93
C PRO A 36 -8.47 2.49 21.51
N MET A 37 -7.30 1.97 21.16
CA MET A 37 -6.72 2.20 19.85
C MET A 37 -7.51 1.36 18.88
N THR A 38 -8.19 2.02 17.95
CA THR A 38 -9.13 1.34 17.07
C THR A 38 -8.42 0.70 15.90
N VAL A 39 -8.30 -0.63 15.92
CA VAL A 39 -7.81 -1.42 14.79
C VAL A 39 -8.99 -1.67 13.87
N ALA A 40 -8.99 -0.95 12.75
CA ALA A 40 -9.90 -1.16 11.65
C ALA A 40 -9.48 -2.40 10.86
N VAL A 41 -10.29 -3.47 10.93
CA VAL A 41 -10.14 -4.65 10.09
C VAL A 41 -11.29 -4.68 9.10
N GLN A 42 -10.99 -4.73 7.80
CA GLN A 42 -12.03 -4.97 6.81
C GLN A 42 -12.51 -6.42 6.92
N VAL A 43 -13.79 -6.57 7.22
CA VAL A 43 -14.42 -7.88 7.35
C VAL A 43 -15.63 -7.94 6.44
N ALA A 44 -15.72 -9.00 5.65
CA ALA A 44 -16.97 -9.36 5.00
C ALA A 44 -17.83 -10.11 6.03
N ILE A 45 -18.95 -9.54 6.45
CA ILE A 45 -19.90 -10.23 7.33
C ILE A 45 -20.75 -11.14 6.45
N ALA A 46 -20.80 -12.44 6.75
CA ALA A 46 -21.68 -13.36 6.04
C ALA A 46 -23.15 -13.00 6.29
N ASP A 47 -24.00 -13.06 5.25
CA ASP A 47 -25.43 -12.73 5.30
C ASP A 47 -26.20 -13.45 6.44
N SER A 48 -25.72 -14.62 6.89
CA SER A 48 -26.30 -15.36 8.01
C SER A 48 -26.03 -14.72 9.38
N ALA A 49 -24.88 -14.06 9.56
CA ALA A 49 -24.50 -13.37 10.80
C ALA A 49 -25.17 -11.99 10.93
N ALA A 50 -25.42 -11.32 9.80
CA ALA A 50 -26.09 -10.01 9.78
C ALA A 50 -27.57 -10.06 10.20
N ARG A 51 -28.24 -11.20 10.05
CA ARG A 51 -29.67 -11.39 10.40
C ARG A 51 -29.98 -11.27 11.89
N GLY A 52 -28.97 -11.44 12.76
CA GLY A 52 -29.15 -11.43 14.23
C GLY A 52 -28.73 -10.13 14.92
N MET A 53 -28.06 -9.21 14.23
CA MET A 53 -27.36 -8.09 14.89
C MET A 53 -28.13 -6.77 14.90
N LEU A 54 -29.14 -6.60 14.06
CA LEU A 54 -29.97 -5.38 14.02
C LEU A 54 -31.44 -5.74 13.80
N PRO A 55 -32.36 -5.42 14.73
CA PRO A 55 -33.79 -5.46 14.43
C PRO A 55 -34.08 -4.31 13.47
N LEU A 56 -34.02 -4.60 12.17
CA LEU A 56 -34.44 -3.65 11.16
C LEU A 56 -35.97 -3.58 11.17
N VAL A 57 -36.50 -2.59 11.88
CA VAL A 57 -37.93 -2.30 11.90
C VAL A 57 -38.33 -1.86 10.49
N PRO A 58 -39.24 -2.58 9.81
CA PRO A 58 -39.71 -2.17 8.49
C PRO A 58 -40.43 -0.83 8.60
N LEU A 59 -40.11 0.12 7.71
CA LEU A 59 -40.76 1.44 7.66
C LEU A 59 -42.28 1.34 7.47
N ASN A 60 -42.79 0.21 6.98
CA ASN A 60 -44.21 -0.06 6.83
C ASN A 60 -44.52 -1.55 7.11
N PRO A 61 -45.12 -1.90 8.27
CA PRO A 61 -45.29 -3.29 8.71
C PRO A 61 -46.25 -4.14 7.86
N GLY A 62 -46.91 -3.55 6.85
CA GLY A 62 -47.81 -4.26 5.93
C GLY A 62 -47.27 -4.52 4.52
N MET A 63 -46.06 -4.06 4.16
CA MET A 63 -45.61 -4.08 2.74
C MET A 63 -44.20 -4.64 2.48
N ALA A 64 -43.42 -5.05 3.49
CA ALA A 64 -42.06 -5.53 3.26
C ALA A 64 -41.73 -6.79 4.07
N THR A 65 -41.20 -7.81 3.39
CA THR A 65 -40.35 -8.84 3.98
C THR A 65 -39.22 -8.17 4.74
N GLN A 66 -38.86 -8.72 5.92
CA GLN A 66 -37.81 -8.14 6.77
C GLN A 66 -36.58 -7.74 5.90
N PRO A 67 -36.14 -6.47 5.94
CA PRO A 67 -34.99 -6.05 5.16
C PRO A 67 -33.78 -6.88 5.58
N VAL A 68 -33.23 -7.63 4.64
CA VAL A 68 -32.02 -8.42 4.85
C VAL A 68 -30.83 -7.57 4.42
N LEU A 69 -29.92 -7.33 5.35
CA LEU A 69 -28.59 -6.82 5.01
C LEU A 69 -27.88 -7.87 4.15
N LYS A 70 -27.75 -7.59 2.87
CA LYS A 70 -26.94 -8.36 1.92
C LYS A 70 -25.66 -7.59 1.64
N ASP A 71 -24.52 -8.29 1.66
CA ASP A 71 -23.22 -7.73 1.26
C ASP A 71 -22.77 -6.49 2.07
N VAL A 72 -22.98 -6.48 3.39
CA VAL A 72 -22.45 -5.41 4.24
C VAL A 72 -20.95 -5.59 4.40
N ALA A 73 -20.20 -4.91 3.55
CA ALA A 73 -18.78 -4.64 3.76
C ALA A 73 -18.66 -3.50 4.78
N GLY A 74 -18.01 -3.76 5.90
CA GLY A 74 -17.83 -2.79 6.97
C GLY A 74 -16.45 -2.91 7.61
N THR A 75 -16.03 -1.84 8.27
CA THR A 75 -14.81 -1.82 9.07
C THR A 75 -15.16 -2.26 10.47
N LEU A 76 -14.60 -3.38 10.94
CA LEU A 76 -14.67 -3.75 12.35
C LEU A 76 -13.56 -3.02 13.08
N GLU A 77 -13.97 -2.18 14.01
CA GLU A 77 -13.11 -1.32 14.80
C GLU A 77 -12.87 -1.97 16.17
N PHE A 78 -11.68 -2.55 16.37
CA PHE A 78 -11.31 -3.17 17.65
C PHE A 78 -10.48 -2.23 18.50
N GLY A 79 -11.00 -1.82 19.65
CA GLY A 79 -10.20 -1.18 20.68
C GLY A 79 -9.21 -2.16 21.31
N THR A 80 -7.91 -2.01 21.08
CA THR A 80 -6.89 -2.80 21.78
C THR A 80 -5.93 -1.92 22.60
N SER A 81 -5.59 -2.39 23.80
CA SER A 81 -4.55 -1.81 24.66
C SER A 81 -3.22 -2.58 24.58
N GLU A 82 -3.18 -3.67 23.80
CA GLU A 82 -2.00 -4.51 23.66
C GLU A 82 -0.99 -3.88 22.69
N GLY A 83 0.02 -3.20 23.23
CA GLY A 83 1.02 -2.46 22.45
C GLY A 83 1.78 -3.29 21.39
N TRP A 84 1.87 -4.61 21.56
CA TRP A 84 2.53 -5.47 20.57
C TRP A 84 1.69 -5.67 19.29
N ILE A 85 0.35 -5.63 19.35
CA ILE A 85 -0.53 -5.68 18.17
C ILE A 85 -0.30 -4.43 17.32
N VAL A 86 -0.15 -3.29 17.98
CA VAL A 86 0.12 -2.00 17.34
C VAL A 86 1.51 -1.98 16.71
N LEU A 87 2.53 -2.52 17.39
CA LEU A 87 3.86 -2.68 16.80
C LEU A 87 3.82 -3.55 15.54
N LEU A 88 3.03 -4.63 15.56
CA LEU A 88 2.86 -5.51 14.40
C LEU A 88 2.12 -4.82 13.25
N GLY A 89 1.12 -3.99 13.55
CA GLY A 89 0.46 -3.12 12.57
C GLY A 89 1.42 -2.10 11.96
N GLY A 90 2.28 -1.46 12.77
CA GLY A 90 3.32 -0.56 12.29
C GLY A 90 4.32 -1.26 11.37
N LEU A 91 4.69 -2.50 11.66
CA LEU A 91 5.58 -3.31 10.84
C LEU A 91 5.01 -3.57 9.43
N VAL A 92 3.69 -3.72 9.29
CA VAL A 92 3.01 -3.91 7.98
C VAL A 92 3.09 -2.67 7.10
N VAL A 93 3.19 -1.47 7.68
CA VAL A 93 3.29 -0.20 6.94
C VAL A 93 4.70 0.02 6.37
N LEU A 94 5.74 -0.50 7.02
CA LEU A 94 7.14 -0.25 6.65
C LEU A 94 7.48 -0.69 5.22
N PRO A 95 7.07 -1.87 4.72
CA PRO A 95 7.30 -2.26 3.33
C PRO A 95 6.66 -1.30 2.32
N GLY A 96 5.46 -0.80 2.60
CA GLY A 96 4.77 0.15 1.72
C GLY A 96 5.50 1.49 1.66
N LEU A 97 5.96 1.98 2.80
CA LEU A 97 6.78 3.17 2.89
C LEU A 97 8.12 3.00 2.17
N ALA A 98 8.80 1.87 2.37
CA ALA A 98 10.05 1.56 1.68
C ALA A 98 9.87 1.50 0.15
N ALA A 99 8.81 0.86 -0.33
CA ALA A 99 8.47 0.80 -1.75
C ALA A 99 8.21 2.20 -2.34
N LEU A 100 7.46 3.04 -1.63
CA LEU A 100 7.19 4.43 -2.03
C LEU A 100 8.49 5.24 -2.14
N LEU A 101 9.32 5.20 -1.10
CA LEU A 101 10.58 5.96 -1.04
C LEU A 101 11.54 5.51 -2.14
N PHE A 102 11.66 4.20 -2.35
CA PHE A 102 12.49 3.64 -3.40
C PHE A 102 11.96 4.01 -4.80
N GLY A 103 10.63 3.96 -5.02
CA GLY A 103 10.00 4.41 -6.25
C GLY A 103 10.26 5.88 -6.55
N LEU A 104 10.12 6.76 -5.55
CA LEU A 104 10.44 8.18 -5.69
C LEU A 104 11.91 8.43 -6.00
N HIS A 105 12.82 7.66 -5.39
CA HIS A 105 14.25 7.73 -5.68
C HIS A 105 14.56 7.34 -7.14
N LEU A 106 13.94 6.28 -7.65
CA LEU A 106 14.06 5.86 -9.05
C LEU A 106 13.52 6.93 -10.01
N LEU A 107 12.33 7.47 -9.71
CA LEU A 107 11.71 8.52 -10.52
C LEU A 107 12.55 9.79 -10.56
N ARG A 108 13.06 10.24 -9.41
CA ARG A 108 13.96 11.40 -9.32
C ARG A 108 15.21 11.20 -10.18
N SER A 109 15.83 10.02 -10.08
CA SER A 109 17.05 9.72 -10.83
C SER A 109 16.77 9.72 -12.34
N PHE A 110 15.64 9.16 -12.75
CA PHE A 110 15.18 9.20 -14.14
C PHE A 110 14.93 10.64 -14.63
N LEU A 111 14.16 11.45 -13.89
CA LEU A 111 13.88 12.84 -14.26
C LEU A 111 15.14 13.69 -14.35
N ARG A 112 16.11 13.46 -13.46
CA ARG A 112 17.40 14.16 -13.52
C ARG A 112 18.14 13.86 -14.83
N ASP A 113 18.16 12.61 -15.25
CA ASP A 113 18.87 12.22 -16.47
C ASP A 113 18.10 12.70 -17.73
N VAL A 114 16.76 12.77 -17.68
CA VAL A 114 15.94 13.42 -18.71
C VAL A 114 16.25 14.93 -18.83
N LEU A 115 16.39 15.63 -17.70
CA LEU A 115 16.77 17.05 -17.70
C LEU A 115 18.19 17.30 -18.19
N ALA A 116 19.07 16.30 -18.10
CA ALA A 116 20.43 16.35 -18.63
C ALA A 116 20.52 15.97 -20.12
N ALA A 117 19.38 15.75 -20.80
CA ALA A 117 19.28 15.25 -22.17
C ALA A 117 19.79 13.80 -22.41
N ASP A 118 20.17 13.08 -21.35
CA ASP A 118 20.59 11.67 -21.39
C ASP A 118 19.39 10.73 -21.23
N VAL A 119 18.43 10.85 -22.15
CA VAL A 119 17.12 10.18 -22.07
C VAL A 119 17.26 8.67 -22.33
N PHE A 120 17.88 8.28 -23.44
CA PHE A 120 18.02 6.89 -23.89
C PHE A 120 19.31 6.25 -23.38
N THR A 121 19.36 5.99 -22.08
CA THR A 121 20.47 5.23 -21.47
C THR A 121 20.00 3.87 -20.96
N ALA A 122 20.89 2.87 -21.02
CA ALA A 122 20.63 1.56 -20.41
C ALA A 122 20.35 1.67 -18.90
N ALA A 123 20.93 2.67 -18.24
CA ALA A 123 20.66 2.98 -16.83
C ALA A 123 19.21 3.41 -16.60
N ASN A 124 18.68 4.32 -17.43
CA ASN A 124 17.28 4.76 -17.34
C ASN A 124 16.31 3.62 -17.64
N ALA A 125 16.61 2.78 -18.64
CA ALA A 125 15.77 1.61 -18.94
C ALA A 125 15.70 0.63 -17.75
N ARG A 126 16.83 0.39 -17.07
CA ARG A 126 16.85 -0.42 -15.83
C ARG A 126 16.05 0.22 -14.70
N ARG A 127 16.18 1.54 -14.48
CA ARG A 127 15.41 2.24 -13.44
C ARG A 127 13.91 2.18 -13.68
N LEU A 128 13.49 2.35 -14.93
CA LEU A 128 12.09 2.24 -15.31
C LEU A 128 11.56 0.81 -15.10
N SER A 129 12.36 -0.19 -15.44
CA SER A 129 12.02 -1.60 -15.15
C SER A 129 11.92 -1.86 -13.64
N SER A 130 12.86 -1.37 -12.83
CA SER A 130 12.79 -1.48 -11.38
C SER A 130 11.55 -0.79 -10.81
N LEU A 131 11.16 0.38 -11.33
CA LEU A 131 9.96 1.09 -10.89
C LEU A 131 8.70 0.28 -11.19
N GLY A 132 8.61 -0.30 -12.39
CA GLY A 132 7.51 -1.19 -12.75
C GLY A 132 7.42 -2.43 -11.84
N TRP A 133 8.55 -3.08 -11.57
CA TRP A 133 8.61 -4.23 -10.65
C TRP A 133 8.23 -3.87 -9.22
N VAL A 134 8.65 -2.71 -8.71
CA VAL A 134 8.27 -2.22 -7.37
C VAL A 134 6.77 -2.03 -7.26
N LEU A 135 6.12 -1.45 -8.29
CA LEU A 135 4.67 -1.26 -8.30
C LEU A 135 3.92 -2.60 -8.33
N VAL A 136 4.34 -3.54 -9.19
CA VAL A 136 3.74 -4.88 -9.26
C VAL A 136 3.93 -5.63 -7.95
N ALA A 137 5.14 -5.62 -7.40
CA ALA A 137 5.44 -6.27 -6.14
C ALA A 137 4.63 -5.65 -4.99
N ALA A 138 4.55 -4.32 -4.90
CA ALA A 138 3.74 -3.65 -3.88
C ALA A 138 2.25 -3.99 -3.99
N GLY A 139 1.71 -4.07 -5.22
CA GLY A 139 0.32 -4.43 -5.46
C GLY A 139 -0.06 -5.86 -5.03
N VAL A 140 0.92 -6.74 -4.83
CA VAL A 140 0.74 -8.12 -4.36
C VAL A 140 1.14 -8.27 -2.89
N VAL A 141 2.33 -7.78 -2.52
CA VAL A 141 2.91 -7.97 -1.19
C VAL A 141 2.11 -7.25 -0.10
N LEU A 142 1.70 -6.00 -0.33
CA LEU A 142 0.97 -5.23 0.66
C LEU A 142 -0.37 -5.88 1.07
N PRO A 143 -1.26 -6.28 0.14
CA PRO A 143 -2.52 -6.91 0.52
C PRO A 143 -2.32 -8.30 1.14
N VAL A 144 -1.24 -9.01 0.78
CA VAL A 144 -0.88 -10.27 1.46
C VAL A 144 -0.48 -10.00 2.91
N LEU A 145 0.35 -8.98 3.17
CA LEU A 145 0.73 -8.61 4.54
C LEU A 145 -0.48 -8.12 5.36
N GLU A 146 -1.37 -7.34 4.77
CA GLU A 146 -2.61 -6.89 5.40
C GLU A 146 -3.52 -8.08 5.74
N PHE A 147 -3.64 -9.05 4.83
CA PHE A 147 -4.38 -10.28 5.10
C PHE A 147 -3.76 -11.09 6.23
N LEU A 148 -2.43 -11.28 6.24
CA LEU A 148 -1.75 -12.02 7.31
C LEU A 148 -1.92 -11.32 8.66
N TYR A 149 -1.80 -9.99 8.70
CA TYR A 149 -2.07 -9.18 9.88
C TYR A 149 -3.50 -9.38 10.37
N THR A 150 -4.47 -9.22 9.46
CA THR A 150 -5.90 -9.38 9.75
C THR A 150 -6.22 -10.79 10.26
N ALA A 151 -5.72 -11.83 9.59
CA ALA A 151 -5.94 -13.21 9.99
C ALA A 151 -5.39 -13.49 11.39
N PHE A 152 -4.23 -12.92 11.69
CA PHE A 152 -3.60 -13.05 12.98
C PHE A 152 -4.38 -12.34 14.09
N VAL A 153 -4.87 -11.12 13.83
CA VAL A 153 -5.72 -10.36 14.77
C VAL A 153 -7.05 -11.09 15.02
N VAL A 154 -7.74 -11.52 13.96
CA VAL A 154 -9.03 -12.24 14.05
C VAL A 154 -8.89 -13.54 14.82
N ARG A 155 -7.82 -14.32 14.57
CA ARG A 155 -7.54 -15.56 15.31
C ARG A 155 -7.29 -15.30 16.80
N ARG A 156 -6.66 -14.18 17.15
CA ARG A 156 -6.38 -13.82 18.55
C ARG A 156 -7.61 -13.31 19.28
N ALA A 157 -8.51 -12.63 18.57
CA ALA A 157 -9.77 -12.12 19.08
C ALA A 157 -10.89 -13.18 19.18
N ASP A 158 -10.60 -14.44 18.83
CA ASP A 158 -11.53 -15.58 18.84
C ASP A 158 -12.83 -15.35 18.03
N LEU A 159 -12.71 -14.58 16.94
CA LEU A 159 -13.84 -14.27 16.06
C LEU A 159 -14.04 -15.41 15.05
N ALA A 160 -14.78 -16.43 15.47
CA ALA A 160 -15.18 -17.53 14.60
C ALA A 160 -16.21 -17.07 13.55
N GLY A 161 -16.07 -17.55 12.31
CA GLY A 161 -17.07 -17.36 11.24
C GLY A 161 -16.93 -16.09 10.40
N VAL A 162 -15.86 -15.32 10.57
CA VAL A 162 -15.53 -14.16 9.73
C VAL A 162 -14.77 -14.60 8.47
N PRO A 163 -15.37 -14.57 7.27
CA PRO A 163 -14.64 -14.87 6.04
C PRO A 163 -13.67 -13.73 5.71
N LEU A 164 -12.37 -14.06 5.71
CA LEU A 164 -11.32 -13.16 5.29
C LEU A 164 -11.21 -13.17 3.76
N ARG A 165 -11.22 -11.98 3.14
CA ARG A 165 -11.03 -11.84 1.70
C ARG A 165 -9.69 -11.15 1.44
N VAL A 166 -8.92 -11.68 0.49
CA VAL A 166 -7.73 -11.02 -0.02
C VAL A 166 -8.15 -10.18 -1.22
N GLY A 167 -8.08 -8.86 -1.09
CA GLY A 167 -8.25 -7.94 -2.21
C GLY A 167 -6.90 -7.71 -2.88
N MET A 168 -6.76 -8.05 -4.17
CA MET A 168 -5.58 -7.61 -4.93
C MET A 168 -5.74 -6.13 -5.30
N HIS A 169 -4.69 -5.33 -5.12
CA HIS A 169 -4.70 -3.93 -5.56
C HIS A 169 -4.35 -3.82 -7.04
N SER A 170 -5.34 -4.10 -7.90
CA SER A 170 -5.21 -3.94 -9.35
C SER A 170 -4.77 -2.52 -9.76
N SER A 171 -5.10 -1.52 -8.95
CA SER A 171 -4.68 -0.12 -9.09
C SER A 171 -3.17 0.08 -9.10
N LEU A 172 -2.38 -0.82 -8.49
CA LEU A 172 -0.91 -0.75 -8.49
C LEU A 172 -0.30 -1.69 -9.54
N ILE A 173 -0.91 -2.85 -9.75
CA ILE A 173 -0.40 -3.88 -10.66
C ILE A 173 -0.48 -3.38 -12.12
N VAL A 174 -1.62 -2.81 -12.52
CA VAL A 174 -1.82 -2.37 -13.92
C VAL A 174 -0.83 -1.26 -14.32
N PRO A 175 -0.67 -0.16 -13.55
CA PRO A 175 0.38 0.81 -13.84
C PRO A 175 1.79 0.22 -13.81
N GLY A 176 2.07 -0.70 -12.88
CA GLY A 176 3.37 -1.38 -12.82
C GLY A 176 3.70 -2.14 -14.11
N ILE A 177 2.74 -2.88 -14.66
CA ILE A 177 2.88 -3.58 -15.94
C ILE A 177 3.09 -2.58 -17.09
N LEU A 178 2.31 -1.49 -17.12
CA LEU A 178 2.47 -0.46 -18.14
C LEU A 178 3.87 0.16 -18.09
N VAL A 179 4.39 0.46 -16.91
CA VAL A 179 5.76 0.95 -16.72
C VAL A 179 6.79 -0.08 -17.21
N LEU A 180 6.59 -1.38 -16.98
CA LEU A 180 7.47 -2.43 -17.52
C LEU A 180 7.44 -2.47 -19.05
N VAL A 181 6.28 -2.28 -19.68
CA VAL A 181 6.15 -2.19 -21.14
C VAL A 181 6.93 -0.99 -21.66
N VAL A 182 6.78 0.19 -21.04
CA VAL A 182 7.56 1.38 -21.40
C VAL A 182 9.05 1.12 -21.22
N ALA A 183 9.46 0.43 -20.15
CA ALA A 183 10.86 0.08 -19.91
C ALA A 183 11.42 -0.85 -21.01
N ALA A 184 10.61 -1.81 -21.49
CA ALA A 184 10.98 -2.68 -22.59
C ALA A 184 11.14 -1.90 -23.90
N ALA A 185 10.20 -1.00 -24.21
CA ALA A 185 10.30 -0.10 -25.36
C ALA A 185 11.55 0.80 -25.28
N TRP A 186 11.87 1.29 -24.08
CA TRP A 186 13.06 2.11 -23.84
C TRP A 186 14.36 1.35 -24.11
N ARG A 187 14.45 0.08 -23.67
CA ARG A 187 15.63 -0.76 -23.98
C ARG A 187 15.83 -0.92 -25.47
N TYR A 188 14.74 -1.16 -26.21
CA TYR A 188 14.80 -1.27 -27.65
C TYR A 188 15.27 0.04 -28.31
N GLY A 189 14.80 1.18 -27.83
CA GLY A 189 15.28 2.49 -28.29
C GLY A 189 16.77 2.71 -28.06
N VAL A 190 17.30 2.28 -26.91
CA VAL A 190 18.75 2.34 -26.60
C VAL A 190 19.56 1.46 -27.58
N GLU A 191 19.05 0.28 -27.90
CA GLU A 191 19.70 -0.64 -28.84
C GLU A 191 19.74 -0.07 -30.25
N LEU A 192 18.63 0.51 -30.72
CA LEU A 192 18.54 1.17 -32.02
C LEU A 192 19.50 2.37 -32.14
N GLN A 193 19.62 3.17 -31.08
CA GLN A 193 20.57 4.29 -31.07
C GLN A 193 22.01 3.80 -31.19
N ARG A 194 22.35 2.73 -30.47
CA ARG A 194 23.69 2.14 -30.51
C ARG A 194 24.05 1.60 -31.89
N ASP A 195 23.09 0.99 -32.59
CA ASP A 195 23.31 0.48 -33.95
C ASP A 195 23.56 1.64 -34.93
N GLN A 196 22.83 2.75 -34.80
CA GLN A 196 23.05 3.94 -35.65
C GLN A 196 24.43 4.57 -35.43
N GLU A 197 24.90 4.65 -34.19
CA GLU A 197 26.23 5.20 -33.87
C GLU A 197 27.38 4.35 -34.42
N LEU A 198 27.16 3.05 -34.68
CA LEU A 198 28.17 2.15 -35.26
C LEU A 198 28.23 2.18 -36.79
N THR A 199 27.24 2.78 -37.45
CA THR A 199 27.08 2.74 -38.91
C THR A 199 27.50 4.05 -39.60
N VAL A 200 27.80 5.10 -38.82
CA VAL A 200 28.27 6.42 -39.29
C VAL A 200 29.78 6.52 -39.05
#